data_AF-A0A932RWD0-F1
#
_entry.id   AF-A0A932RWD0-F1
#
_cell.length_a   1.000
_cell.length_b   1.000
_cell.length_c   1.000
_cell.angle_alpha   90.00
_cell.angle_beta   90.00
_cell.angle_gamma   90.00
#
_symmetry.space_group_name_H-M   'P 1'
#
loop_
_entity.id
_entity.type
_entity.pdbx_description
1 polymer ?
#
loop_
_entity_poly.entity_id
_entity_poly.type
_entity_poly.pdbx_seq_one_letter_code
_entity_poly.pdbx_strand_id
1 'polypeptide(L)'
;MSGIIVSDLDQLIRFAFDGFVGGIPVLPHEKVESVRRTLALSPSAFFDMFARRVAHEYDLEELSFEVADCAMNSLSGYCLSQYDVDLPSFAKEVYFAFDQGEFRHQGDHDAIDPEAKYTRPRIRSLVVRDQILGA
;
A
#
# COMPACT_ATOMS: atom_id res chain seq x y z
N MET A 1 18.02 2.59 16.90
CA MET A 1 16.65 2.09 17.09
C MET A 1 15.75 2.27 15.86
N SER A 2 15.96 3.28 14.99
CA SER A 2 15.10 3.47 13.81
C SER A 2 15.24 2.39 12.71
N GLY A 3 16.43 1.80 12.52
CA GLY A 3 16.65 0.82 11.44
C GLY A 3 15.87 -0.50 11.56
N ILE A 4 15.59 -0.96 12.79
CA ILE A 4 14.83 -2.21 13.02
C ILE A 4 13.35 -2.02 12.68
N ILE A 5 12.79 -0.84 12.99
CA ILE A 5 11.37 -0.56 12.79
C ILE A 5 11.04 -0.38 11.31
N VAL A 6 11.94 0.29 10.56
CA VAL A 6 11.82 0.39 9.09
C VAL A 6 11.86 -1.01 8.47
N SER A 7 12.79 -1.85 8.90
CA SER A 7 12.87 -3.24 8.44
C SER A 7 11.60 -4.05 8.73
N ASP A 8 10.92 -3.80 9.86
CA ASP A 8 9.69 -4.51 10.22
C ASP A 8 8.47 -4.07 9.40
N LEU A 9 8.40 -2.79 9.04
CA LEU A 9 7.38 -2.28 8.11
C LEU A 9 7.60 -2.83 6.71
N ASP A 10 8.83 -2.85 6.23
CA ASP A 10 9.18 -3.36 4.90
C ASP A 10 8.90 -4.87 4.80
N GLN A 11 9.11 -5.62 5.89
CA GLN A 11 8.70 -7.03 5.98
C GLN A 11 7.18 -7.19 5.90
N LEU A 12 6.39 -6.32 6.53
CA LEU A 12 4.92 -6.37 6.43
C LEU A 12 4.43 -6.07 5.00
N ILE A 13 5.08 -5.15 4.30
CA ILE A 13 4.76 -4.83 2.90
C ILE A 13 5.03 -6.05 2.00
N ARG A 14 6.21 -6.67 2.15
CA ARG A 14 6.60 -7.82 1.31
C ARG A 14 5.89 -9.11 1.68
N PHE A 15 5.44 -9.26 2.93
CA PHE A 15 4.64 -10.41 3.38
C PHE A 15 3.42 -10.66 2.50
N ALA A 16 2.76 -9.59 2.05
CA ALA A 16 1.56 -9.68 1.23
C ALA A 16 1.80 -10.44 -0.08
N PHE A 17 2.99 -10.26 -0.67
CA PHE A 17 3.38 -10.91 -1.91
C PHE A 17 3.88 -12.35 -1.66
N ASP A 18 4.75 -12.56 -0.67
CA ASP A 18 5.30 -13.89 -0.36
C ASP A 18 4.23 -14.89 0.09
N GLY A 19 3.15 -14.38 0.70
CA GLY A 19 2.00 -15.15 1.15
C GLY A 19 0.92 -15.37 0.09
N PHE A 20 1.10 -14.91 -1.15
CA PHE A 20 0.09 -15.01 -2.22
C PHE A 20 -0.03 -16.46 -2.73
N VAL A 21 -0.73 -17.30 -1.96
CA VAL A 21 -1.07 -18.68 -2.32
C VAL A 21 -2.59 -18.83 -2.25
N GLY A 22 -3.26 -18.70 -3.40
CA GLY A 22 -4.71 -18.86 -3.52
C GLY A 22 -5.54 -17.64 -3.06
N GLY A 23 -4.90 -16.50 -2.80
CA GLY A 23 -5.56 -15.25 -2.45
C GLY A 23 -4.61 -14.24 -1.81
N ILE A 24 -5.11 -13.03 -1.58
CA ILE A 24 -4.38 -11.96 -0.92
C ILE A 24 -4.37 -12.25 0.59
N PRO A 25 -3.20 -12.44 1.22
CA PRO A 25 -3.15 -12.77 2.64
C PRO A 25 -3.54 -11.56 3.48
N VAL A 26 -4.22 -11.80 4.60
CA VAL A 26 -4.46 -10.73 5.60
C VAL A 26 -3.17 -10.48 6.38
N LEU A 27 -2.84 -9.20 6.63
CA LEU A 27 -1.65 -8.86 7.41
C LEU A 27 -1.68 -9.50 8.81
N PRO A 28 -0.52 -9.97 9.33
CA PRO A 28 -0.45 -10.63 10.63
C PRO A 28 -0.69 -9.63 11.78
N HIS A 29 -1.80 -9.79 12.50
CA HIS A 29 -2.26 -8.87 13.56
C HIS A 29 -1.19 -8.55 14.60
N GLU A 30 -0.54 -9.56 15.17
CA GLU A 30 0.50 -9.38 16.19
C GLU A 30 1.67 -8.52 15.72
N LYS A 31 2.10 -8.70 14.46
CA LYS A 31 3.21 -7.91 13.88
C LYS A 31 2.77 -6.49 13.57
N VAL A 32 1.57 -6.29 13.03
CA VAL A 32 0.99 -4.95 12.82
C VAL A 32 0.89 -4.20 14.15
N GLU A 33 0.32 -4.82 15.18
CA GLU A 33 0.19 -4.20 16.50
C GLU A 33 1.54 -3.89 17.15
N SER A 34 2.52 -4.77 16.99
CA SER A 34 3.88 -4.55 17.48
C SER A 34 4.52 -3.31 16.83
N VAL A 35 4.47 -3.19 15.50
CA VAL A 35 5.02 -2.04 14.77
C VAL A 35 4.28 -0.76 15.14
N ARG A 36 2.94 -0.78 15.11
CA ARG A 36 2.09 0.37 15.47
C ARG A 36 2.38 0.89 16.87
N ARG A 37 2.46 0.00 17.87
CA ARG A 37 2.74 0.37 19.27
C ARG A 37 4.16 0.89 19.46
N THR A 38 5.13 0.27 18.79
CA THR A 38 6.54 0.72 18.84
C THR A 38 6.69 2.14 18.29
N LEU A 39 5.91 2.49 17.26
CA LEU A 39 5.87 3.82 16.67
C LEU A 39 4.89 4.78 17.38
N ALA A 40 4.20 4.33 18.43
CA ALA A 40 3.17 5.08 19.14
C ALA A 40 2.07 5.66 18.22
N LEU A 41 1.73 4.95 17.14
CA LEU A 41 0.73 5.39 16.17
C LEU A 41 -0.68 4.95 16.56
N SER A 42 -1.66 5.78 16.23
CA SER A 42 -3.05 5.31 16.14
C SER A 42 -3.19 4.32 14.97
N PRO A 43 -4.24 3.48 14.94
CA PRO A 43 -4.48 2.58 13.81
C PRO A 43 -4.52 3.32 12.47
N SER A 44 -5.31 4.40 12.40
CA SER A 44 -5.43 5.24 11.20
C SER A 44 -4.07 5.81 10.75
N ALA A 45 -3.26 6.33 11.68
CA ALA A 45 -1.93 6.86 11.35
C ALA A 45 -0.98 5.76 10.86
N PHE A 46 -1.08 4.54 11.39
CA PHE A 46 -0.31 3.40 10.88
C PHE A 46 -0.73 3.02 9.45
N PHE A 47 -2.04 2.99 9.15
CA PHE A 47 -2.52 2.64 7.81
C PHE A 47 -2.06 3.66 6.76
N ASP A 48 -2.16 4.95 7.07
CA ASP A 48 -1.62 6.00 6.19
C ASP A 48 -0.10 5.89 6.04
N MET A 49 0.64 5.64 7.13
CA MET A 49 2.09 5.45 7.06
C MET A 49 2.48 4.25 6.19
N PHE A 50 1.78 3.12 6.32
CA PHE A 50 1.99 1.93 5.51
C PHE A 50 1.77 2.25 4.02
N ALA A 51 0.63 2.87 3.69
CA ALA A 51 0.30 3.22 2.31
C ALA A 51 1.27 4.26 1.72
N ARG A 52 1.73 5.23 2.53
CA ARG A 52 2.81 6.16 2.14
C ARG A 52 4.07 5.40 1.78
N ARG A 53 4.50 4.46 2.62
CA ARG A 53 5.70 3.68 2.34
C ARG A 53 5.58 2.91 1.03
N VAL A 54 4.46 2.23 0.78
CA VAL A 54 4.19 1.53 -0.48
C VAL A 54 4.24 2.49 -1.67
N ALA A 55 3.54 3.63 -1.60
CA ALA A 55 3.49 4.61 -2.68
C ALA A 55 4.87 5.18 -3.03
N HIS A 56 5.67 5.56 -2.03
CA HIS A 56 7.00 6.11 -2.25
C HIS A 56 7.98 5.06 -2.78
N GLU A 57 7.98 3.83 -2.26
CA GLU A 57 8.86 2.78 -2.77
C GLU A 57 8.49 2.35 -4.20
N TYR A 58 7.20 2.27 -4.52
CA TYR A 58 6.76 2.01 -5.89
C TYR A 58 7.17 3.13 -6.86
N ASP A 59 7.03 4.40 -6.47
CA ASP A 59 7.46 5.55 -7.29
C ASP A 59 8.98 5.60 -7.51
N LEU A 60 9.75 5.03 -6.58
CA LEU A 60 11.20 4.84 -6.70
C LEU A 60 11.60 3.55 -7.43
N GLU A 61 10.62 2.76 -7.89
CA GLU A 61 10.82 1.46 -8.55
C GLU A 61 11.48 0.38 -7.65
N GLU A 62 11.40 0.55 -6.32
CA GLU A 62 11.88 -0.41 -5.31
C GLU A 62 10.87 -1.52 -4.99
N LEU A 63 9.60 -1.30 -5.36
CA LEU A 63 8.52 -2.29 -5.36
C LEU A 63 8.00 -2.45 -6.80
N SER A 64 7.76 -3.70 -7.22
CA SER A 64 6.98 -3.95 -8.43
C SER A 64 5.50 -3.64 -8.20
N PHE A 65 4.74 -3.50 -9.28
CA PHE A 65 3.30 -3.31 -9.22
C PHE A 65 2.61 -4.41 -8.41
N GLU A 66 2.95 -5.67 -8.66
CA GLU A 66 2.31 -6.82 -8.01
C GLU A 66 2.54 -6.84 -6.50
N VAL A 67 3.75 -6.48 -6.05
CA VAL A 67 4.07 -6.41 -4.62
C VAL A 67 3.30 -5.27 -3.96
N ALA A 68 3.30 -4.09 -4.58
CA ALA A 68 2.62 -2.92 -4.05
C ALA A 68 1.09 -3.08 -4.02
N ASP A 69 0.53 -3.65 -5.08
CA ASP A 69 -0.90 -3.97 -5.18
C ASP A 69 -1.33 -5.01 -4.13
N CYS A 70 -0.57 -6.11 -4.00
CA CYS A 70 -0.83 -7.10 -2.95
C CYS A 70 -0.78 -6.45 -1.55
N ALA A 71 0.21 -5.61 -1.29
CA ALA A 71 0.35 -4.92 0.00
C ALA A 71 -0.86 -4.03 0.32
N MET A 72 -1.36 -3.27 -0.67
CA MET A 72 -2.53 -2.39 -0.47
C MET A 72 -3.83 -3.18 -0.30
N ASN A 73 -4.02 -4.25 -1.05
CA ASN A 73 -5.15 -5.16 -0.87
C ASN A 73 -5.12 -5.86 0.50
N SER A 74 -3.95 -6.34 0.95
CA SER A 74 -3.75 -6.91 2.29
C SER A 74 -4.07 -5.90 3.39
N LEU A 75 -3.65 -4.64 3.24
CA LEU A 75 -3.97 -3.57 4.18
C LEU A 75 -5.48 -3.30 4.24
N SER A 76 -6.15 -3.23 3.08
CA SER A 76 -7.60 -3.03 2.99
C SER A 76 -8.38 -4.13 3.73
N GLY A 77 -8.06 -5.41 3.44
CA GLY A 77 -8.67 -6.55 4.11
C GLY A 77 -8.38 -6.60 5.62
N TYR A 78 -7.19 -6.15 6.04
CA TYR A 78 -6.84 -6.04 7.45
C TYR A 78 -7.66 -4.97 8.18
N CYS A 79 -7.83 -3.79 7.59
CA CYS A 79 -8.64 -2.71 8.17
C CYS A 79 -10.09 -3.15 8.39
N LEU A 80 -10.69 -3.79 7.37
CA LEU A 80 -12.04 -4.30 7.46
C LEU A 80 -12.17 -5.42 8.50
N SER A 81 -11.28 -6.42 8.48
CA SER A 81 -11.42 -7.61 9.33
C SER A 81 -11.04 -7.39 10.80
N GLN A 82 -10.06 -6.53 11.09
CA GLN A 82 -9.53 -6.35 12.45
C GLN A 82 -10.05 -5.11 13.15
N TYR A 83 -10.43 -4.08 12.39
CA TYR A 83 -10.84 -2.80 12.92
C TYR A 83 -12.27 -2.41 12.57
N ASP A 84 -12.93 -3.12 11.63
CA ASP A 84 -14.26 -2.79 11.11
C ASP A 84 -14.34 -1.34 10.60
N VAL A 85 -13.29 -0.90 9.89
CA VAL A 85 -13.17 0.44 9.31
C VAL A 85 -12.68 0.39 7.87
N ASP A 86 -13.07 1.40 7.10
CA ASP A 86 -12.47 1.71 5.79
C ASP A 86 -11.03 2.24 5.93
N LEU A 87 -10.29 2.17 4.83
CA LEU A 87 -9.00 2.84 4.71
C LEU A 87 -9.14 4.37 4.94
N PRO A 88 -8.20 4.98 5.69
CA PRO A 88 -8.12 6.44 5.79
C PRO A 88 -7.84 7.09 4.43
N SER A 89 -8.08 8.40 4.33
CA SER A 89 -8.14 9.11 3.05
C SER A 89 -6.91 8.90 2.16
N PHE A 90 -5.69 9.02 2.70
CA PHE A 90 -4.48 8.87 1.88
C PHE A 90 -4.30 7.41 1.47
N ALA A 91 -4.42 6.46 2.42
CA ALA A 91 -4.34 5.04 2.11
C ALA A 91 -5.37 4.58 1.08
N LYS A 92 -6.59 5.13 1.11
CA LYS A 92 -7.67 4.85 0.17
C LYS A 92 -7.35 5.34 -1.24
N GLU A 93 -6.74 6.52 -1.38
CA GLU A 93 -6.29 7.04 -2.68
C GLU A 93 -5.16 6.19 -3.28
N VAL A 94 -4.22 5.73 -2.44
CA VAL A 94 -3.16 4.81 -2.88
C VAL A 94 -3.76 3.48 -3.33
N TYR A 95 -4.66 2.90 -2.54
CA TYR A 95 -5.37 1.66 -2.89
C TYR A 95 -6.08 1.79 -4.24
N PHE A 96 -6.85 2.86 -4.44
CA PHE A 96 -7.53 3.10 -5.72
C PHE A 96 -6.59 3.41 -6.88
N ALA A 97 -5.35 3.81 -6.65
CA ALA A 97 -4.38 3.96 -7.74
C ALA A 97 -3.90 2.60 -8.26
N PHE A 98 -3.72 1.62 -7.38
CA PHE A 98 -3.33 0.25 -7.76
C PHE A 98 -4.51 -0.53 -8.36
N ASP A 99 -5.69 -0.48 -7.74
CA ASP A 99 -6.94 -1.11 -8.25
C ASP A 99 -7.24 -0.73 -9.71
N GLN A 100 -6.99 0.53 -10.08
CA GLN A 100 -7.25 1.03 -11.43
C GLN A 100 -6.18 0.63 -12.46
N GLY A 101 -5.06 0.07 -12.02
CA GLY A 101 -4.03 -0.49 -12.89
C GLY A 101 -4.12 -2.00 -13.05
N GLU A 102 -5.04 -2.69 -12.38
CA GLU A 102 -5.18 -4.13 -12.48
C GLU A 102 -5.76 -4.59 -13.84
N PHE A 103 -6.56 -3.74 -14.49
CA PHE A 103 -7.30 -4.11 -15.69
C PHE A 103 -7.35 -3.00 -16.74
N ARG A 104 -7.45 -3.42 -18.01
CA ARG A 104 -7.75 -2.50 -19.11
C ARG A 104 -9.15 -1.94 -18.95
N HIS A 105 -9.30 -0.64 -19.10
CA HIS A 105 -10.61 0.02 -19.00
C HIS A 105 -11.32 0.03 -20.35
N GLN A 106 -12.64 0.21 -20.32
CA GLN A 106 -13.42 0.32 -21.54
C GLN A 106 -12.91 1.46 -22.43
N GLY A 107 -12.59 1.14 -23.68
CA GLY A 107 -12.04 2.11 -24.65
C GLY A 107 -10.51 2.16 -24.67
N ASP A 108 -9.83 1.39 -23.82
CA ASP A 108 -8.40 1.18 -23.95
C ASP A 108 -8.09 0.33 -25.19
N HIS A 109 -7.02 0.72 -25.87
CA HIS A 109 -6.44 -0.12 -26.91
C HIS A 109 -5.74 -1.32 -26.26
N ASP A 110 -5.74 -2.49 -26.89
CA ASP A 110 -5.17 -3.73 -26.32
C ASP A 110 -3.68 -3.63 -25.95
N ALA A 111 -2.96 -2.78 -26.68
CA ALA A 111 -1.54 -2.49 -26.43
C ALA A 111 -1.27 -1.57 -25.22
N ILE A 112 -2.32 -1.01 -24.58
CA ILE A 112 -2.17 -0.21 -23.38
C ILE A 112 -1.83 -1.12 -22.21
N ASP A 113 -0.78 -0.73 -21.49
CA ASP A 113 -0.48 -1.20 -20.15
C ASP A 113 -1.28 -0.35 -19.14
N PRO A 114 -2.25 -0.95 -18.41
CA PRO A 114 -3.04 -0.23 -17.42
C PRO A 114 -2.21 0.33 -16.26
N GLU A 115 -1.15 -0.37 -15.82
CA GLU A 115 -0.25 0.11 -14.76
C GLU A 115 0.38 1.44 -15.18
N ALA A 116 0.98 1.46 -16.37
CA ALA A 116 1.63 2.64 -16.91
C ALA A 116 0.64 3.80 -17.15
N LYS A 117 -0.59 3.49 -17.54
CA LYS A 117 -1.62 4.50 -17.84
C LYS A 117 -2.31 5.06 -16.60
N TYR A 118 -2.59 4.23 -15.60
CA TYR A 118 -3.46 4.58 -14.48
C TYR A 118 -2.73 4.64 -13.14
N THR A 119 -1.90 3.65 -12.81
CA THR A 119 -1.23 3.59 -11.51
C THR A 119 -0.06 4.54 -11.42
N ARG A 120 0.92 4.42 -12.33
CA ARG A 120 2.16 5.24 -12.31
C ARG A 120 1.89 6.75 -12.17
N PRO A 121 1.07 7.39 -13.02
CA PRO A 121 0.83 8.83 -12.89
C PRO A 121 0.10 9.22 -11.59
N ARG A 122 -0.81 8.37 -11.09
CA ARG A 122 -1.55 8.65 -9.85
C ARG A 122 -0.65 8.52 -8.63
N ILE A 123 0.14 7.45 -8.53
CA ILE A 123 1.09 7.28 -7.43
C ILE A 123 2.11 8.43 -7.43
N ARG A 124 2.67 8.80 -8.59
CA ARG A 124 3.59 9.94 -8.69
C ARG A 124 2.95 11.23 -8.17
N SER A 125 1.69 11.50 -8.53
CA SER A 125 0.96 12.67 -8.02
C SER A 125 0.76 12.62 -6.51
N LEU A 126 0.45 11.46 -5.93
CA LEU A 126 0.25 11.28 -4.49
C LEU A 126 1.57 11.49 -3.73
N VAL A 127 2.68 10.94 -4.23
CA VAL A 127 4.02 11.10 -3.65
C VAL A 127 4.48 12.55 -3.68
N VAL A 128 4.32 13.24 -4.82
CA VAL A 128 4.66 14.68 -4.92
C VAL A 128 3.81 15.51 -3.96
N ARG A 129 2.50 15.24 -3.88
CA ARG A 129 1.61 15.94 -2.95
C ARG A 129 2.03 15.73 -1.50
N ASP A 130 2.41 14.50 -1.15
CA ASP A 130 2.86 14.16 0.20
C ASP A 130 4.14 14.91 0.60
N GLN A 131 5.15 14.91 -0.29
CA GLN A 131 6.42 15.61 -0.06
C GLN A 131 6.26 17.11 0.14
N ILE A 132 5.26 17.73 -0.50
CA ILE A 132 4.95 19.16 -0.34
C ILE A 132 4.25 19.44 0.98
N LEU A 133 3.32 18.57 1.38
CA LEU A 133 2.49 18.79 2.57
C LEU A 133 3.21 18.45 3.88
N GLY A 134 4.32 17.71 3.82
CA GLY A 134 5.17 17.43 4.98
C GLY A 134 4.38 16.79 6.11
N ALA A 135 4.00 15.52 5.94
CA ALA A 135 3.52 14.71 7.05
C ALA A 135 4.66 14.39 8.04
#